data_AF-A0A6M3L4M7-F1
#
_entry.id   AF-A0A6M3L4M7-F1
#
_cell.length_a   1.000
_cell.length_b   1.000
_cell.length_c   1.000
_cell.angle_alpha   90.00
_cell.angle_beta   90.00
_cell.angle_gamma   90.00
#
_symmetry.space_group_name_H-M   'P 1'
#
loop_
_entity.id
_entity.type
_entity.pdbx_description
1 polymer ?
#
loop_
_entity_poly.entity_id
_entity_poly.type
_entity_poly.pdbx_seq_one_letter_code
_entity_poly.pdbx_strand_id
1 'polypeptide(L)'
;MKICKKFGDKISVDWIDAYTEDKWGSVEDSLELSNNRFCYTNAFYVGKKDGFLIVCHTKGKTRDNDIMGKLYIPLKWIRRIR
;
A
#
# COMPACT_ATOMS: atom_id res chain seq x y z
N MET A 1 1.67 5.63 -12.56
CA MET A 1 0.38 4.90 -12.66
C MET A 1 -0.80 5.84 -12.41
N LYS A 2 -1.78 5.88 -13.33
CA LYS A 2 -3.04 6.62 -13.14
C LYS A 2 -3.98 5.76 -12.28
N ILE A 3 -4.50 6.30 -11.16
CA ILE A 3 -5.43 5.57 -10.28
C ILE A 3 -6.79 6.23 -10.46
N CYS A 4 -7.75 5.46 -10.96
CA CYS A 4 -9.12 5.90 -11.24
C CYS A 4 -10.06 5.41 -10.15
N LYS A 5 -9.81 5.80 -8.89
CA LYS A 5 -10.60 5.41 -7.71
C LYS A 5 -11.14 6.65 -7.03
N LYS A 6 -12.37 6.59 -6.54
CA LYS A 6 -13.04 7.65 -5.78
C LYS A 6 -12.85 7.40 -4.28
N PHE A 7 -12.93 8.47 -3.49
CA PHE A 7 -12.90 8.39 -2.04
C PHE A 7 -13.94 7.37 -1.54
N GLY A 8 -13.52 6.46 -0.67
CA GLY A 8 -14.37 5.40 -0.13
C GLY A 8 -14.49 4.14 -0.99
N ASP A 9 -13.90 4.11 -2.20
CA ASP A 9 -13.88 2.88 -2.99
C ASP A 9 -13.07 1.80 -2.26
N LYS A 10 -13.64 0.59 -2.16
CA LYS A 10 -12.86 -0.58 -1.76
C LYS A 10 -11.82 -0.87 -2.84
N ILE A 11 -10.57 -1.01 -2.41
CA ILE A 11 -9.45 -1.33 -3.28
C ILE A 11 -8.58 -2.42 -2.66
N SER A 12 -7.93 -3.15 -3.55
CA SER A 12 -6.89 -4.10 -3.20
C SER A 12 -5.58 -3.60 -3.78
N VAL A 13 -4.54 -3.48 -2.94
CA VAL A 13 -3.24 -2.93 -3.33
C VAL A 13 -2.15 -3.97 -3.12
N ASP A 14 -1.35 -4.20 -4.16
CA ASP A 14 -0.12 -4.99 -4.13
C ASP A 14 1.06 -4.02 -4.21
N TRP A 15 1.96 -4.02 -3.22
CA TRP A 15 3.15 -3.15 -3.22
C TRP A 15 4.38 -3.85 -2.64
N ILE A 16 5.54 -3.28 -2.96
CA ILE A 16 6.82 -3.69 -2.39
C ILE A 16 6.97 -2.99 -1.05
N ASP A 17 7.09 -3.80 0.00
CA ASP A 17 7.40 -3.28 1.33
C ASP A 17 8.91 -3.17 1.48
N ALA A 18 9.40 -1.93 1.55
CA ALA A 18 10.82 -1.61 1.68
C ALA A 18 11.17 -1.05 3.07
N TYR A 19 10.32 -1.28 4.08
CA TYR A 19 10.68 -1.00 5.46
C TYR A 19 11.76 -2.00 5.92
N THR A 20 13.00 -1.52 5.99
CA THR A 20 13.98 -2.08 6.94
C THR A 20 13.91 -1.22 8.20
N GLU A 21 14.23 -1.80 9.37
CA GLU A 21 13.81 -1.35 10.70
C GLU A 21 13.93 0.16 11.03
N ASP A 22 14.67 0.99 10.27
CA ASP A 22 14.74 2.44 10.50
C ASP A 22 14.80 3.33 9.24
N LYS A 23 14.77 2.80 8.00
CA LYS A 23 14.87 3.62 6.78
C LYS A 23 14.13 3.01 5.59
N TRP A 24 13.60 3.89 4.72
CA TRP A 24 13.06 3.53 3.42
C TRP A 24 14.20 3.09 2.49
N GLY A 25 14.25 1.80 2.13
CA GLY A 25 15.23 1.27 1.17
C GLY A 25 15.02 1.79 -0.26
N SER A 26 16.03 1.67 -1.13
CA SER A 26 15.90 1.93 -2.56
C SER A 26 15.08 0.83 -3.27
N VAL A 27 14.70 1.07 -4.53
CA VAL A 27 13.96 0.06 -5.31
C VAL A 27 14.88 -1.14 -5.59
N GLU A 28 16.14 -0.85 -5.85
CA GLU A 28 17.22 -1.79 -6.09
C GLU A 28 17.46 -2.66 -4.85
N ASP A 29 17.57 -2.05 -3.65
CA ASP A 29 17.66 -2.78 -2.38
C ASP A 29 16.45 -3.70 -2.18
N SER A 30 15.26 -3.24 -2.58
CA SER A 30 14.04 -4.02 -2.41
C SER A 30 13.92 -5.22 -3.36
N LEU A 31 14.63 -5.18 -4.49
CA LEU A 31 14.69 -6.24 -5.49
C LEU A 31 15.85 -7.21 -5.22
N GLU A 32 16.94 -6.75 -4.63
CA GLU A 32 18.11 -7.57 -4.24
C GLU A 32 17.88 -8.36 -2.95
N LEU A 33 17.11 -7.79 -2.00
CA LEU A 33 16.60 -8.51 -0.85
C LEU A 33 15.55 -9.52 -1.32
N SER A 34 15.99 -10.69 -1.75
CA SER A 34 15.22 -11.87 -2.18
C SER A 34 14.14 -12.36 -1.18
N ASN A 35 13.98 -11.67 -0.06
CA ASN A 35 13.02 -11.93 1.02
C ASN A 35 12.03 -10.77 1.29
N ASN A 36 12.08 -9.65 0.58
CA ASN A 36 11.07 -8.60 0.75
C ASN A 36 9.72 -9.12 0.25
N ARG A 37 8.84 -9.41 1.20
CA ARG A 37 7.53 -9.99 0.91
C ARG A 37 6.69 -8.94 0.20
N PHE A 38 6.11 -9.30 -0.94
CA PHE A 38 5.04 -8.51 -1.52
C PHE A 38 3.94 -8.34 -0.47
N CYS A 39 3.66 -7.08 -0.14
CA CYS A 39 2.61 -6.73 0.80
C CYS A 39 1.30 -6.55 0.04
N TYR A 40 0.23 -6.97 0.70
CA TYR A 40 -1.12 -6.96 0.19
C TYR A 40 -2.05 -6.35 1.23
N THR A 41 -2.93 -5.45 0.81
CA THR A 41 -4.00 -4.96 1.67
C THR A 41 -5.30 -4.74 0.91
N ASN A 42 -6.38 -5.07 1.60
CA ASN A 42 -7.73 -4.63 1.25
C ASN A 42 -8.04 -3.41 2.11
N ALA A 43 -8.34 -2.30 1.46
CA ALA A 43 -8.48 -1.02 2.13
C ALA A 43 -9.49 -0.13 1.40
N PHE A 44 -9.89 0.96 2.04
CA PHE A 44 -10.68 2.00 1.40
C PHE A 44 -9.76 3.09 0.83
N TYR A 45 -9.97 3.48 -0.42
CA TYR A 45 -9.23 4.56 -1.05
C TYR A 45 -9.56 5.90 -0.39
N VAL A 46 -8.54 6.61 0.10
CA VAL A 46 -8.72 7.94 0.70
C VAL A 46 -8.28 9.02 -0.28
N GLY A 47 -7.21 8.80 -1.04
CA GLY A 47 -6.73 9.80 -1.98
C GLY A 47 -5.26 9.64 -2.34
N LYS A 48 -4.69 10.71 -2.90
CA LYS A 48 -3.26 10.82 -3.18
C LYS A 48 -2.74 12.16 -2.71
N LYS A 49 -1.50 12.17 -2.24
CA LYS A 49 -0.77 13.39 -1.89
C LYS A 49 0.74 13.15 -2.03
N ASP A 50 1.47 14.12 -2.59
CA ASP A 50 2.95 14.16 -2.64
C ASP A 50 3.64 12.85 -3.09
N GLY A 51 3.05 12.16 -4.08
CA GLY A 51 3.61 10.89 -4.58
C GLY A 51 3.24 9.65 -3.76
N PHE A 52 2.30 9.76 -2.83
CA PHE A 52 1.77 8.65 -2.03
C PHE A 52 0.30 8.36 -2.38
N LEU A 53 -0.07 7.08 -2.30
CA LEU A 53 -1.43 6.60 -2.18
C LEU A 53 -1.80 6.53 -0.69
N ILE A 54 -2.93 7.13 -0.34
CA ILE A 54 -3.46 7.09 1.02
C ILE A 54 -4.65 6.13 1.03
N VAL A 55 -4.58 5.14 1.91
CA VAL A 55 -5.65 4.15 2.10
C VAL A 55 -6.00 4.01 3.59
N CYS A 56 -7.22 3.59 3.87
CA CYS A 56 -7.68 3.25 5.21
C CYS A 56 -7.68 1.72 5.35
N HIS A 57 -6.75 1.14 6.10
CA HIS A 57 -6.63 -0.33 6.19
C HIS A 57 -7.66 -0.92 7.16
N THR A 58 -8.09 -2.15 6.88
CA THR A 58 -8.99 -2.90 7.77
C THR A 58 -8.24 -3.99 8.53
N LYS A 59 -8.68 -4.33 9.75
CA LYS A 59 -8.09 -5.41 10.56
C LYS A 59 -8.42 -6.78 9.98
N GLY A 60 -7.39 -7.56 9.64
CA GLY A 60 -7.50 -9.01 9.42
C GLY A 60 -7.96 -9.47 8.03
N LYS A 61 -7.91 -10.80 7.81
CA LYS A 61 -8.35 -11.46 6.57
C LYS A 61 -9.87 -11.67 6.48
N THR A 62 -10.59 -11.32 7.52
CA THR A 62 -12.01 -11.65 7.68
C THR A 62 -12.76 -10.43 8.21
N ARG A 63 -13.59 -9.86 7.31
CA ARG A 63 -14.68 -8.90 7.56
C ARG A 63 -14.30 -7.46 7.89
N ASP A 64 -13.98 -6.72 6.83
CA ASP A 64 -14.62 -5.47 6.35
C ASP A 64 -14.94 -4.27 7.28
N ASN A 65 -14.86 -4.35 8.61
CA ASN A 65 -15.52 -3.33 9.45
C ASN A 65 -14.64 -2.60 10.49
N ASP A 66 -13.40 -3.00 10.72
CA ASP A 66 -12.52 -2.28 11.66
C ASP A 66 -11.41 -1.53 10.93
N ILE A 67 -11.62 -0.23 10.72
CA ILE A 67 -10.58 0.70 10.26
C ILE A 67 -9.52 0.80 11.35
N MET A 68 -8.30 0.32 11.08
CA MET A 68 -7.19 0.38 12.03
C MET A 68 -6.38 1.69 11.94
N GLY A 69 -6.45 2.40 10.81
CA GLY A 69 -5.59 3.56 10.55
C GLY A 69 -5.39 3.90 9.07
N LYS A 70 -4.65 4.97 8.81
CA LYS A 70 -4.27 5.40 7.46
C LYS A 70 -2.88 4.88 7.11
N LEU A 71 -2.74 4.31 5.92
CA LEU A 71 -1.47 3.87 5.35
C LEU A 71 -1.10 4.76 4.17
N TYR A 72 0.16 5.16 4.10
CA TYR A 72 0.74 6.01 3.07
C TYR A 72 1.73 5.19 2.24
N ILE A 73 1.30 4.74 1.06
CA ILE A 73 2.11 3.86 0.20
C ILE A 73 2.72 4.69 -0.93
N PRO A 74 4.07 4.74 -1.07
CA PRO A 74 4.70 5.43 -2.19
C PRO A 74 4.22 4.88 -3.54
N LEU A 75 3.77 5.77 -4.44
CA LEU A 75 3.23 5.37 -5.75
C LEU A 75 4.25 4.59 -6.60
N LYS A 76 5.55 4.84 -6.41
CA LYS A 76 6.65 4.16 -7.11
C LYS A 76 6.77 2.66 -6.76
N TRP A 77 6.23 2.24 -5.63
CA TRP A 77 6.32 0.86 -5.15
C TRP A 77 5.03 0.07 -5.31
N ILE A 78 3.97 0.73 -5.78
CA ILE A 78 2.72 0.05 -6.08
C ILE A 78 2.86 -0.68 -7.40
N ARG A 79 2.72 -1.99 -7.33
CA ARG A 79 2.74 -2.87 -8.50
C ARG A 79 1.37 -2.97 -9.14
N ARG A 80 0.31 -3.05 -8.34
CA ARG A 80 -1.06 -3.25 -8.83
C ARG A 80 -2.10 -2.69 -7.86
N ILE A 81 -3.20 -2.18 -8.42
CA ILE A 81 -4.42 -1.82 -7.70
C ILE A 81 -5.60 -2.45 -8.42
N ARG A 82 -6.50 -3.07 -7.67
CA ARG A 82 -7.78 -3.63 -8.16
C ARG A 82 -8.94 -2.94 -7.50
#